data_AF-A0ABD5PSR8-F1
#
_entry.id   AF-A0ABD5PSR8-F1
#
_cell.length_a   1.000
_cell.length_b   1.000
_cell.length_c   1.000
_cell.angle_alpha   90.00
_cell.angle_beta   90.00
_cell.angle_gamma   90.00
#
_symmetry.space_group_name_H-M   'P 1'
#
loop_
_entity.id
_entity.type
_entity.pdbx_description
1 polymer ?
#
loop_
_entity_poly.entity_id
_entity_poly.type
_entity_poly.pdbx_seq_one_letter_code
_entity_poly.pdbx_strand_id
1 'polypeptide(L)' 'MSTKVSESTGYTENFQMSAFGYIMAALLAILLLPLLPVFVVAWLVWRAVRSDEENEDSFESWRKGAQRPPSGS' A
#
# COMPACT_ATOMS: atom_id res chain seq x y z
N MET A 1 -44.52 -12.79 25.95
CA MET A 1 -43.07 -13.03 25.91
C MET A 1 -42.69 -13.36 24.48
N SER A 2 -42.02 -12.43 23.79
CA SER A 2 -41.51 -12.63 22.42
C SER A 2 -40.10 -13.17 22.56
N THR A 3 -39.92 -14.47 22.35
CA THR A 3 -38.60 -15.10 22.29
C THR A 3 -37.94 -14.61 21.00
N LYS A 4 -36.91 -13.78 21.14
CA LYS A 4 -36.08 -13.39 19.99
C LYS A 4 -35.43 -14.66 19.47
N VAL A 5 -35.75 -15.02 18.22
CA VAL A 5 -35.23 -16.20 17.51
C VAL A 5 -33.69 -16.22 17.47
N SER A 6 -33.03 -15.07 17.65
CA SER A 6 -31.57 -14.99 17.85
C SER A 6 -31.04 -15.81 19.03
N GLU A 7 -31.84 -16.10 20.07
CA GLU A 7 -31.39 -16.89 21.23
C GLU A 7 -31.59 -18.41 21.04
N SER A 8 -32.36 -18.87 20.04
CA SER A 8 -32.58 -20.31 19.81
C SER A 8 -31.63 -20.91 18.77
N THR A 9 -31.01 -20.07 17.95
CA THR A 9 -29.80 -20.44 17.22
C THR A 9 -28.64 -20.17 18.18
N GLY A 10 -27.86 -21.16 18.57
CA GLY A 10 -26.69 -20.99 19.45
C GLY A 10 -25.54 -20.17 18.83
N TYR A 11 -25.85 -19.01 18.26
CA TYR A 11 -24.95 -17.95 17.84
C TYR A 11 -24.64 -17.09 19.07
N THR A 12 -24.06 -17.70 20.10
CA THR A 12 -23.24 -16.93 21.03
C THR A 12 -22.02 -16.41 20.26
N GLU A 13 -21.48 -15.25 20.64
CA GLU A 13 -20.22 -14.75 20.10
C GLU A 13 -19.18 -15.87 20.17
N ASN A 14 -18.83 -16.43 19.01
CA ASN A 14 -17.98 -17.61 18.92
C ASN A 14 -16.52 -17.18 19.09
N PHE A 15 -16.20 -16.71 20.29
CA PHE A 15 -14.87 -16.23 20.68
C PHE A 15 -13.81 -17.30 20.41
N GLN A 16 -14.19 -18.59 20.48
CA GLN A 16 -13.35 -19.75 20.12
C GLN A 16 -12.99 -19.80 18.62
N MET A 17 -13.92 -19.51 17.70
CA MET A 17 -13.57 -19.38 16.27
C MET A 17 -12.73 -18.13 16.00
N SER A 18 -12.98 -17.02 16.72
CA SER A 18 -12.19 -15.80 16.56
C SER A 18 -10.73 -15.96 17.04
N ALA A 19 -10.50 -16.74 18.10
CA ALA A 19 -9.18 -16.95 18.68
C ALA A 19 -8.20 -17.60 17.70
N PHE A 20 -8.66 -18.58 16.93
CA PHE A 20 -7.83 -19.20 15.90
C PHE A 20 -7.40 -18.18 14.83
N GLY A 21 -8.32 -17.33 14.39
CA GLY A 21 -8.03 -16.26 13.43
C GLY A 21 -6.98 -15.28 13.96
N TYR A 22 -7.08 -14.86 15.23
CA TYR A 22 -6.10 -13.99 15.84
C TYR A 22 -4.72 -14.64 16.00
N ILE A 23 -4.66 -15.93 16.35
CA ILE A 23 -3.39 -16.67 16.44
C ILE A 23 -2.72 -16.74 15.06
N MET A 24 -3.48 -17.10 14.01
CA MET A 24 -2.95 -17.13 12.65
C MET A 24 -2.50 -15.76 12.16
N ALA A 25 -3.26 -14.70 12.47
CA ALA A 25 -2.88 -13.33 12.15
C ALA A 25 -1.59 -12.91 12.88
N ALA A 26 -1.42 -13.28 14.15
CA ALA A 26 -0.21 -12.99 14.91
C ALA A 26 1.01 -13.71 14.32
N LEU A 27 0.87 -14.99 13.92
CA LEU A 27 1.93 -15.74 13.27
C LEU A 27 2.33 -15.10 11.92
N LEU A 28 1.34 -14.69 11.12
CA LEU A 28 1.59 -13.99 9.87
C LEU A 28 2.25 -12.63 10.11
N ALA A 29 1.82 -11.89 11.13
CA ALA A 29 2.44 -10.61 11.48
C ALA A 29 3.90 -10.80 11.89
N ILE A 30 4.22 -11.80 12.72
CA ILE A 30 5.60 -12.12 13.10
C ILE A 30 6.45 -12.47 11.88
N LEU A 31 5.88 -13.14 10.89
CA LEU A 31 6.58 -13.47 9.64
C LEU A 31 6.75 -12.24 8.73
N LEU A 32 5.74 -11.38 8.61
CA LEU A 32 5.71 -10.26 7.66
C LEU A 32 6.35 -8.96 8.19
N LEU A 33 6.26 -8.68 9.50
CA LEU A 33 6.89 -7.52 10.12
C LEU A 33 8.39 -7.38 9.80
N PRO A 34 9.21 -8.44 9.91
CA PRO A 34 10.64 -8.34 9.59
C PRO A 34 10.90 -8.13 8.10
N LEU A 35 9.95 -8.43 7.21
CA LEU A 35 10.06 -8.12 5.79
C LEU A 35 9.70 -6.65 5.47
N LEU A 36 8.92 -5.99 6.33
CA LEU A 36 8.52 -4.60 6.16
C LEU A 36 9.71 -3.64 5.88
N PRO A 37 10.83 -3.67 6.62
CA PRO A 37 11.99 -2.82 6.30
C PRO A 37 12.56 -3.08 4.91
N VAL A 38 12.54 -4.33 4.43
CA VAL A 38 13.00 -4.68 3.07
C VAL A 38 12.08 -4.04 2.02
N PHE A 39 10.76 -4.11 2.22
CA PHE A 39 9.80 -3.45 1.34
C PHE A 39 9.97 -1.93 1.33
N VAL A 40 10.24 -1.32 2.48
CA VAL A 40 10.50 0.12 2.57
C VAL A 40 11.73 0.52 1.76
N VAL A 41 12.83 -0.22 1.90
CA VAL A 41 14.06 0.06 1.12
C VAL A 41 13.82 -0.14 -0.37
N ALA A 42 13.19 -1.24 -0.76
CA ALA A 42 12.86 -1.52 -2.16
C ALA A 42 11.97 -0.41 -2.76
N TRP A 43 10.98 0.05 -2.00
CA TRP A 43 10.09 1.15 -2.40
C TRP A 43 10.85 2.47 -2.55
N LEU A 44 11.76 2.80 -1.63
CA LEU A 44 12.60 4.00 -1.71
C LEU A 44 13.51 3.97 -2.94
N VAL A 45 14.17 2.84 -3.21
CA VAL A 45 15.02 2.67 -4.39
C VAL A 45 14.20 2.82 -5.67
N TRP A 46 13.04 2.15 -5.74
CA TRP A 46 12.15 2.26 -6.89
C TRP A 46 11.67 3.70 -7.11
N ARG A 47 11.29 4.40 -6.03
CA ARG A 47 10.90 5.81 -6.10
C ARG A 47 12.07 6.68 -6.56
N ALA A 48 13.27 6.49 -6.03
CA ALA A 48 14.44 7.28 -6.41
C ALA A 48 14.76 7.13 -7.90
N VAL A 49 14.86 5.90 -8.41
CA VAL A 49 15.19 5.62 -9.82
C VAL A 49 14.12 6.17 -10.78
N ARG A 50 12.84 5.97 -10.48
CA ARG A 50 11.75 6.45 -11.35
C ARG A 50 11.56 7.98 -11.29
N SER A 51 11.99 8.63 -10.20
CA SER A 51 11.92 10.09 -10.10
C SER A 51 13.01 10.79 -10.93
N ASP A 52 14.14 10.13 -11.14
CA ASP A 52 15.22 10.69 -11.99
C ASP A 52 14.79 10.73 -13.45
N GLU A 53 14.09 9.70 -13.94
CA GLU A 53 13.57 9.66 -15.32
C GLU A 53 12.66 10.86 -15.65
N GLU A 54 11.82 11.32 -14.71
CA GLU A 54 10.93 12.47 -14.93
C GLU A 54 11.66 13.83 -14.88
N ASN A 55 12.78 13.94 -14.16
CA ASN A 55 13.51 15.21 -14.02
C ASN A 55 14.38 15.52 -15.26
N GLU A 56 14.94 14.51 -15.90
CA GLU A 56 15.75 14.68 -17.12
C GLU A 56 14.91 15.19 -18.30
N ASP A 57 13.68 14.69 -18.47
CA ASP A 57 12.74 15.12 -19.51
C ASP A 57 12.33 16.59 -19.37
N SER A 58 12.15 17.09 -18.13
CA SER A 58 11.76 18.48 -17.88
C SER A 58 12.88 19.47 -18.22
N PHE A 59 14.13 19.14 -17.87
CA PHE A 59 15.26 20.01 -18.17
C PHE A 59 15.63 20.00 -19.67
N GLU A 60 15.56 18.84 -20.31
CA GLU A 60 15.85 18.72 -21.74
C GLU A 60 14.76 19.39 -22.60
N SER A 61 13.49 19.25 -22.22
CA SER A 61 12.37 19.93 -22.89
C SER A 61 12.41 21.46 -22.69
N TRP A 62 12.76 21.96 -21.50
CA TRP A 62 12.98 23.38 -21.26
C TRP A 62 14.13 23.93 -22.12
N ARG A 63 15.26 23.21 -22.20
CA ARG A 63 16.40 23.61 -23.05
C ARG A 63 16.03 23.61 -24.53
N LYS A 64 15.34 22.57 -25.02
CA LYS A 64 14.90 22.47 -26.43
C LYS A 64 13.86 23.55 -26.76
N GLY A 65 13.00 23.93 -25.81
CA GLY A 65 12.06 25.04 -25.94
C GLY A 65 12.75 26.41 -25.98
N ALA A 66 13.76 26.63 -25.13
CA ALA A 66 14.53 27.87 -25.09
C ALA A 66 15.41 28.11 -26.33
N GLN A 67 15.76 27.05 -27.07
CA GLN A 67 16.54 27.14 -28.31
C GLN A 67 15.69 27.39 -29.56
N ARG A 68 14.35 27.37 -29.46
CA ARG A 68 13.48 27.81 -30.56
C ARG A 68 13.35 29.34 -30.48
N PRO A 69 13.88 30.12 -31.46
CA PRO A 69 13.57 31.53 -31.52
C PRO A 69 12.05 31.71 -31.67
N PRO A 70 11.46 32.80 -31.15
CA PRO A 70 10.05 33.07 -31.38
C PRO A 70 9.85 33.20 -32.89
N SER A 71 9.23 32.21 -33.52
CA SER A 71 8.75 32.35 -34.89
C SER A 71 7.61 33.34 -34.85
N GLY A 72 7.96 34.63 -34.99
CA GLY A 72 7.03 35.69 -35.28
C GLY A 72 6.31 35.37 -36.59
N SER A 73 5.02 35.69 -36.58
CA SER A 73 4.03 35.65 -37.67
C SER A 73 4.55 36.09 -39.03
#